data_AF-A0A3A2ZCZ5-F1
#
_entry.id   AF-A0A3A2ZCZ5-F1
#
_cell.length_a   1.000
_cell.length_b   1.000
_cell.length_c   1.000
_cell.angle_alpha   90.00
_cell.angle_beta   90.00
_cell.angle_gamma   90.00
#
_symmetry.space_group_name_H-M   'P 1'
#
loop_
_entity.id
_entity.type
_entity.pdbx_description
1 polymer ?
#
loop_
_entity_poly.entity_id
_entity_poly.type
_entity_poly.pdbx_seq_one_letter_code
_entity_poly.pdbx_strand_id
1 'polypeptide(L)'
;MHRLRPLLHQRPVSGFSPRLTPRIYPLSRVRWLSSTSTQNCSCSDPQPSQQSSTPTESSNSHSPTASTDYRALGNIHELYTTSIYSPGSPLFLPNGTHLVNKLISFLRTQYLQYGFREVLSPTIYRRSLWEISGHWQNYKDDMYEVRGRGATGETDGEPFQDENYG
;
A
#
# COMPACT_ATOMS: atom_id res chain seq x y z
N MET A 1 15.22 -67.20 -30.08
CA MET A 1 15.19 -66.49 -31.37
C MET A 1 13.78 -65.95 -31.59
N HIS A 2 13.68 -64.69 -32.00
CA HIS A 2 12.48 -63.96 -32.44
C HIS A 2 11.47 -63.53 -31.35
N ARG A 3 10.93 -62.31 -31.36
CA ARG A 3 11.20 -61.05 -32.08
C ARG A 3 10.55 -59.93 -31.25
N LEU A 4 11.12 -58.74 -31.38
CA LEU A 4 10.85 -57.53 -30.62
C LEU A 4 9.47 -56.91 -30.90
N ARG A 5 9.01 -56.15 -29.89
CA ARG A 5 7.85 -55.25 -29.87
C ARG A 5 7.77 -54.33 -31.10
N PRO A 6 6.57 -53.97 -31.58
CA PRO A 6 6.38 -52.74 -32.34
C PRO A 6 5.88 -51.60 -31.44
N LEU A 7 6.42 -50.42 -31.74
CA LEU A 7 6.23 -49.13 -31.10
C LEU A 7 4.80 -48.61 -31.33
N LEU A 8 4.09 -48.28 -30.25
CA LEU A 8 2.88 -47.47 -30.32
C LEU A 8 3.29 -46.03 -30.56
N HIS A 9 3.14 -45.62 -31.83
CA HIS A 9 3.32 -44.27 -32.32
C HIS A 9 2.26 -43.36 -31.65
N GLN A 10 2.72 -42.48 -30.76
CA GLN A 10 1.88 -41.47 -30.12
C GLN A 10 1.40 -40.48 -31.19
N ARG A 11 0.07 -40.28 -31.28
CA ARG A 11 -0.52 -39.23 -32.11
C ARG A 11 -0.22 -37.86 -31.48
N PRO A 12 0.25 -36.85 -32.24
CA PRO A 12 0.30 -35.49 -31.73
C PRO A 12 -1.13 -34.96 -31.59
N VAL A 13 -1.49 -34.57 -30.37
CA VAL A 13 -2.69 -33.77 -30.13
C VAL A 13 -2.48 -32.40 -30.80
N SER A 14 -3.34 -32.13 -31.77
CA SER A 14 -3.47 -30.86 -32.46
C SER A 14 -3.54 -29.71 -31.47
N GLY A 15 -2.60 -28.77 -31.58
CA GLY A 15 -2.55 -27.54 -30.81
C GLY A 15 -3.81 -26.71 -31.01
N PHE A 16 -4.53 -26.49 -29.91
CA PHE A 16 -5.53 -25.44 -29.79
C PHE A 16 -4.78 -24.09 -29.82
N SER A 17 -4.85 -23.38 -30.94
CA SER A 17 -4.34 -22.02 -31.06
C SER A 17 -5.52 -21.05 -30.95
N PRO A 18 -5.72 -20.34 -29.83
CA PRO A 18 -6.63 -19.21 -29.83
C PRO A 18 -5.87 -18.00 -30.40
N ARG A 19 -6.04 -17.73 -31.70
CA ARG A 19 -5.77 -16.40 -32.27
C ARG A 19 -6.81 -15.43 -31.71
N LEU A 20 -6.54 -14.90 -30.51
CA LEU A 20 -7.20 -13.71 -30.01
C LEU A 20 -6.52 -12.51 -30.65
N THR A 21 -7.06 -12.05 -31.78
CA THR A 21 -6.75 -10.72 -32.31
C THR A 21 -7.28 -9.68 -31.31
N PRO A 22 -6.47 -8.72 -30.84
CA PRO A 22 -7.00 -7.64 -30.04
C PRO A 22 -7.86 -6.75 -30.93
N ARG A 23 -9.15 -6.65 -30.61
CA ARG A 23 -10.07 -5.68 -31.20
C ARG A 23 -9.63 -4.30 -30.72
N ILE A 24 -8.84 -3.62 -31.54
CA ILE A 24 -8.44 -2.23 -31.36
C ILE A 24 -9.72 -1.39 -31.44
N TYR A 25 -10.23 -0.95 -30.30
CA TYR A 25 -11.21 0.13 -30.26
C TYR A 25 -10.47 1.45 -30.42
N PRO A 26 -10.91 2.36 -31.32
CA PRO A 26 -10.30 3.66 -31.44
C PRO A 26 -10.47 4.42 -30.13
N LEU A 27 -9.34 4.90 -29.59
CA LEU A 27 -9.31 5.86 -28.48
C LEU A 27 -10.04 7.12 -28.93
N SER A 28 -11.27 7.31 -28.44
CA SER A 28 -11.93 8.60 -28.46
C SER A 28 -11.05 9.57 -27.68
N ARG A 29 -10.27 10.37 -28.41
CA ARG A 29 -9.39 11.40 -27.88
C ARG A 29 -10.23 12.45 -27.16
N VAL A 30 -10.38 12.32 -25.84
CA VAL A 30 -10.94 13.39 -25.00
C VAL A 30 -9.93 14.54 -25.02
N ARG A 31 -10.24 15.56 -25.81
CA ARG A 31 -9.45 16.78 -25.93
C ARG A 31 -9.76 17.62 -24.70
N TRP A 32 -8.95 17.49 -23.65
CA TRP A 32 -8.94 18.45 -22.56
C TRP A 32 -8.49 19.79 -23.14
N LEU A 33 -9.43 20.73 -23.25
CA LEU A 33 -9.11 22.13 -23.49
C LEU A 33 -8.41 22.63 -22.23
N SER A 34 -7.08 22.62 -22.22
CA SER A 34 -6.28 23.32 -21.23
C SER A 34 -6.57 24.81 -21.37
N SER A 35 -7.49 25.32 -20.56
CA SER A 35 -7.63 26.75 -20.36
C SER A 35 -6.39 27.22 -19.63
N THR A 36 -5.40 27.73 -20.36
CA THR A 36 -4.25 28.42 -19.78
C THR A 36 -4.72 29.74 -19.19
N SER A 37 -5.23 29.70 -17.96
CA SER A 37 -5.28 30.88 -17.12
C SER A 37 -3.85 31.15 -16.68
N THR A 38 -3.17 32.06 -17.36
CA THR A 38 -1.93 32.67 -16.89
C THR A 38 -2.24 33.42 -15.60
N GLN A 39 -2.08 32.73 -14.48
CA GLN A 39 -2.01 33.37 -13.17
C GLN A 39 -0.56 33.84 -12.98
N ASN A 40 -0.39 35.16 -12.96
CA ASN A 40 0.89 35.82 -12.73
C ASN A 40 1.50 35.38 -11.40
N CYS A 41 2.60 34.62 -11.46
CA CYS A 41 3.47 34.38 -10.32
C CYS A 41 4.26 35.67 -10.05
N SER A 42 3.86 36.42 -9.02
CA SER A 42 4.63 37.57 -8.50
C SER A 42 5.72 37.05 -7.55
N CYS A 43 6.76 36.45 -8.09
CA CYS A 43 8.00 36.20 -7.35
C CYS A 43 8.98 37.35 -7.63
N SER A 44 8.93 38.39 -6.80
CA SER A 44 10.00 39.36 -6.69
C SER A 44 11.10 38.78 -5.79
N ASP A 45 12.35 38.93 -6.21
CA ASP A 45 13.57 38.45 -5.55
C ASP A 45 13.67 38.83 -4.05
N PRO A 46 14.37 38.04 -3.22
CA PRO A 46 14.66 38.42 -1.84
C PRO A 46 15.83 39.42 -1.78
N GLN A 47 15.56 40.61 -1.24
CA GLN A 47 16.60 41.57 -0.83
C GLN A 47 16.90 41.40 0.68
N PRO A 48 18.18 41.40 1.12
CA PRO A 48 18.53 41.05 2.48
C PRO A 48 18.41 42.22 3.46
N SER A 49 18.00 41.86 4.68
CA SER A 49 18.13 42.55 5.98
C SER A 49 17.56 43.97 6.10
N GLN A 50 16.68 44.20 7.09
CA GLN A 50 17.00 44.94 8.31
C GLN A 50 15.95 44.65 9.40
N GLN A 51 16.44 44.37 10.60
CA GLN A 51 15.65 44.28 11.83
C GLN A 51 15.32 45.69 12.31
N SER A 52 14.05 45.98 12.55
CA SER A 52 13.65 47.13 13.37
C SER A 52 12.41 46.79 14.17
N SER A 53 12.54 46.97 15.48
CA SER A 53 11.57 46.67 16.52
C SER A 53 10.46 47.72 16.58
N THR A 54 9.21 47.27 16.48
CA THR A 54 8.04 48.00 17.00
C THR A 54 7.13 47.01 17.73
N PRO A 55 6.72 47.28 18.98
CA PRO A 55 5.66 46.52 19.62
C PRO A 55 4.34 47.15 19.19
N THR A 56 3.74 46.64 18.11
CA THR A 56 2.33 46.90 17.83
C THR A 56 1.53 45.70 18.31
N GLU A 57 0.91 45.90 19.46
CA GLU A 57 -0.15 45.08 20.03
C GLU A 57 -1.21 44.83 18.95
N SER A 58 -1.20 43.62 18.39
CA SER A 58 -2.28 43.12 17.54
C SER A 58 -2.99 42.02 18.34
N SER A 59 -4.05 42.44 19.02
CA SER A 59 -5.10 41.57 19.54
C SER A 59 -5.81 40.89 18.36
N ASN A 60 -5.20 39.83 17.84
CA ASN A 60 -5.90 38.82 17.07
C ASN A 60 -5.64 37.46 17.72
N SER A 61 -6.26 37.24 18.88
CA SER A 61 -6.41 35.93 19.48
C SER A 61 -7.44 35.11 18.70
N HIS A 62 -7.12 34.79 17.44
CA HIS A 62 -7.72 33.62 16.82
C HIS A 62 -7.11 32.41 17.52
N SER A 63 -7.84 31.86 18.50
CA SER A 63 -7.52 30.58 19.11
C SER A 63 -7.20 29.57 17.99
N PRO A 64 -6.13 28.77 18.08
CA PRO A 64 -5.77 27.82 17.03
C PRO A 64 -6.88 26.76 16.91
N THR A 65 -7.75 26.96 15.91
CA THR A 65 -8.59 25.95 15.24
C THR A 65 -9.14 24.82 16.12
N ALA A 66 -10.09 25.13 17.00
CA ALA A 66 -10.91 24.11 17.68
C ALA A 66 -11.85 23.33 16.71
N SER A 67 -11.95 23.75 15.44
CA SER A 67 -12.84 23.19 14.43
C SER A 67 -12.17 22.27 13.40
N THR A 68 -10.87 21.99 13.51
CA THR A 68 -10.12 21.20 12.49
C THR A 68 -9.29 20.07 13.10
N ASP A 69 -9.62 19.62 14.30
CA ASP A 69 -9.03 18.38 14.82
C ASP A 69 -9.75 17.16 14.19
N TYR A 70 -9.02 16.39 13.37
CA TYR A 70 -9.53 15.17 12.76
C TYR A 70 -9.98 14.14 13.80
N ARG A 71 -9.42 14.19 15.02
CA ARG A 71 -9.80 13.29 16.12
C ARG A 71 -11.20 13.63 16.62
N ALA A 72 -11.46 14.91 16.83
CA ALA A 72 -12.78 15.39 17.22
C ALA A 72 -13.83 15.03 16.16
N LEU A 73 -13.52 15.24 14.88
CA LEU A 73 -14.40 14.87 13.77
C LEU A 73 -14.63 13.35 13.68
N GLY A 74 -13.57 12.56 13.85
CA GLY A 74 -13.65 11.10 13.86
C GLY A 74 -14.58 10.57 14.95
N ASN A 75 -14.55 11.21 16.13
CA ASN A 75 -15.45 10.89 17.24
C ASN A 75 -16.89 11.35 16.96
N ILE A 76 -17.09 12.58 16.48
CA ILE A 76 -18.44 13.13 16.17
C ILE A 76 -19.15 12.30 15.11
N HIS A 77 -18.43 11.81 14.11
CA HIS A 77 -18.99 11.00 13.02
C HIS A 77 -18.96 9.49 13.28
N GLU A 78 -18.55 9.07 14.49
CA GLU A 78 -18.46 7.66 14.88
C GLU A 78 -17.69 6.84 13.83
N LEU A 79 -16.53 7.33 13.41
CA LEU A 79 -15.73 6.67 12.37
C LEU A 79 -14.87 5.55 12.97
N TYR A 80 -14.31 5.75 14.15
CA TYR A 80 -13.46 4.77 14.80
C TYR A 80 -13.53 4.91 16.33
N THR A 81 -13.04 3.88 17.01
CA THR A 81 -12.81 3.90 18.45
C THR A 81 -11.43 3.31 18.77
N THR A 82 -10.85 3.69 19.90
CA THR A 82 -9.55 3.20 20.37
C THR A 82 -9.72 2.41 21.66
N SER A 83 -9.00 1.29 21.79
CA SER A 83 -9.05 0.44 22.98
C SER A 83 -7.68 0.36 23.66
N ILE A 84 -7.67 0.30 24.99
CA ILE A 84 -6.44 0.12 25.78
C ILE A 84 -5.74 -1.23 25.48
N TYR A 85 -6.50 -2.22 25.02
CA TYR A 85 -5.99 -3.55 24.69
C TYR A 85 -5.30 -3.59 23.31
N SER A 86 -5.46 -2.54 22.50
CA SER A 86 -4.85 -2.43 21.17
C SER A 86 -4.40 -0.99 20.90
N PRO A 87 -3.39 -0.50 21.64
CA PRO A 87 -2.90 0.86 21.47
C PRO A 87 -2.32 1.04 20.06
N GLY A 88 -2.64 2.16 19.42
CA GLY A 88 -2.20 2.48 18.06
C GLY A 88 -3.00 1.81 16.93
N SER A 89 -3.90 0.88 17.26
CA SER A 89 -4.77 0.23 16.26
C SER A 89 -6.22 0.71 16.40
N PRO A 90 -6.73 1.53 15.48
CA PRO A 90 -8.12 1.98 15.51
C PRO A 90 -9.07 0.85 15.13
N LEU A 91 -10.17 0.72 15.87
CA LEU A 91 -11.30 -0.12 15.50
C LEU A 91 -12.28 0.71 14.68
N PHE A 92 -12.46 0.38 13.41
CA PHE A 92 -13.40 1.10 12.54
C PHE A 92 -14.85 0.70 12.85
N LEU A 93 -15.68 1.71 13.10
CA LEU A 93 -17.12 1.57 13.30
C LEU A 93 -17.83 1.52 11.93
N PRO A 94 -19.14 1.18 11.84
CA PRO A 94 -19.82 0.99 10.55
C PRO A 94 -19.66 2.16 9.56
N ASN A 95 -19.73 3.40 10.04
CA ASN A 95 -19.54 4.60 9.23
C ASN A 95 -18.10 4.70 8.70
N GLY A 96 -17.10 4.44 9.56
CA GLY A 96 -15.69 4.44 9.16
C GLY A 96 -15.35 3.31 8.19
N THR A 97 -15.87 2.10 8.44
CA THR A 97 -15.71 0.96 7.54
C THR A 97 -16.31 1.26 6.16
N HIS A 98 -17.49 1.89 6.10
CA HIS A 98 -18.08 2.31 4.83
C HIS A 98 -17.16 3.27 4.06
N LEU A 99 -16.59 4.26 4.75
CA LEU A 99 -15.66 5.22 4.16
C LEU A 99 -14.39 4.55 3.62
N VAL A 100 -13.75 3.69 4.41
CA VAL A 100 -12.54 2.95 4.01
C VAL A 100 -12.83 2.06 2.80
N ASN A 101 -13.94 1.32 2.80
CA ASN A 101 -14.32 0.47 1.67
C ASN A 101 -14.56 1.27 0.38
N LYS A 102 -15.13 2.47 0.50
CA LYS A 102 -15.33 3.37 -0.65
C LYS A 102 -14.00 3.83 -1.23
N LEU A 103 -13.03 4.18 -0.39
CA LEU A 103 -11.67 4.57 -0.82
C LEU A 103 -10.92 3.41 -1.48
N ILE A 104 -10.98 2.20 -0.90
CA ILE A 104 -10.39 0.99 -1.50
C ILE A 104 -11.02 0.69 -2.85
N SER A 105 -12.34 0.80 -2.98
CA SER A 105 -13.06 0.57 -4.25
C SER A 105 -12.64 1.55 -5.34
N PHE A 106 -12.43 2.82 -4.96
CA PHE A 106 -11.87 3.82 -5.86
C PHE A 106 -10.46 3.45 -6.33
N LEU A 107 -9.56 3.10 -5.41
CA LEU A 107 -8.19 2.68 -5.75
C LEU A 107 -8.15 1.44 -6.67
N ARG A 108 -9.00 0.43 -6.40
CA ARG A 108 -9.13 -0.75 -7.26
C ARG A 108 -9.56 -0.40 -8.68
N THR A 109 -10.43 0.60 -8.84
CA THR A 109 -10.82 1.10 -10.17
C THR A 109 -9.62 1.71 -10.90
N GLN A 110 -8.75 2.43 -10.19
CA GLN A 110 -7.53 3.01 -10.77
C GLN A 110 -6.51 1.93 -11.14
N TYR A 111 -6.32 0.89 -10.33
CA TYR A 111 -5.43 -0.23 -10.66
C TYR A 111 -5.74 -0.85 -12.03
N LEU A 112 -7.03 -1.01 -12.36
CA LEU A 112 -7.46 -1.51 -13.66
C LEU A 112 -7.07 -0.56 -14.80
N GLN A 113 -7.16 0.76 -14.60
CA GLN A 113 -6.80 1.75 -15.62
C GLN A 113 -5.30 1.77 -15.91
N TYR A 114 -4.46 1.56 -14.90
CA TYR A 114 -3.01 1.54 -15.04
C TYR A 114 -2.42 0.15 -15.30
N GLY A 115 -3.26 -0.89 -15.43
CA GLY A 115 -2.84 -2.25 -15.77
C GLY A 115 -2.24 -3.05 -14.62
N PHE A 116 -2.46 -2.65 -13.36
CA PHE A 116 -2.05 -3.43 -12.19
C PHE A 116 -2.93 -4.68 -12.01
N ARG A 117 -2.33 -5.74 -11.45
CA ARG A 117 -3.03 -6.97 -11.06
C ARG A 117 -2.95 -7.13 -9.55
N GLU A 118 -4.10 -7.09 -8.90
CA GLU A 118 -4.18 -7.26 -7.44
C GLU A 118 -3.77 -8.69 -7.04
N VAL A 119 -2.92 -8.78 -6.00
CA VAL A 119 -2.46 -10.04 -5.41
C VAL A 119 -2.72 -10.01 -3.91
N LEU A 120 -2.96 -11.19 -3.31
CA LEU A 120 -3.12 -11.35 -1.88
C LEU A 120 -1.92 -12.08 -1.32
N SER A 121 -1.17 -11.43 -0.43
CA SER A 121 0.03 -11.96 0.20
C SER A 121 -0.21 -12.21 1.70
N PRO A 122 0.45 -13.21 2.30
CA PRO A 122 0.49 -13.35 3.76
C PRO A 122 1.02 -12.09 4.46
N THR A 123 0.66 -11.90 5.73
CA THR A 123 1.16 -10.80 6.57
C THR A 123 2.33 -11.21 7.47
N ILE A 124 2.52 -12.50 7.71
CA ILE A 124 3.57 -13.06 8.58
C ILE A 124 4.51 -13.90 7.71
N TYR A 125 5.81 -13.69 7.87
CA TYR A 125 6.87 -14.41 7.17
C TYR A 125 7.96 -14.88 8.14
N ARG A 126 8.71 -15.91 7.76
CA ARG A 126 9.88 -16.38 8.51
C ARG A 126 10.98 -15.30 8.52
N ARG A 127 11.78 -15.29 9.59
CA ARG A 127 12.89 -14.35 9.78
C ARG A 127 13.88 -14.31 8.61
N SER A 128 14.18 -15.45 7.99
CA SER A 128 15.12 -15.54 6.86
C SER A 128 14.74 -14.60 5.69
N LEU A 129 13.45 -14.42 5.40
CA LEU A 129 13.00 -13.50 4.33
C LEU A 129 13.34 -12.04 4.65
N TRP A 130 13.19 -11.67 5.91
CA TRP A 130 13.52 -10.33 6.39
C TRP A 130 15.02 -10.07 6.38
N GLU A 131 15.84 -11.09 6.62
CA GLU A 131 17.31 -11.00 6.51
C GLU A 131 17.76 -10.86 5.06
N ILE A 132 17.19 -11.65 4.13
CA ILE A 132 17.53 -11.53 2.69
C ILE A 132 17.11 -10.18 2.13
N SER A 133 15.93 -9.70 2.50
CA SER A 133 15.45 -8.38 2.04
C SER A 133 16.15 -7.20 2.72
N GLY A 134 17.01 -7.43 3.71
CA GLY A 134 17.68 -6.39 4.50
C GLY A 134 16.80 -5.68 5.53
N HIS A 135 15.51 -6.02 5.62
CA HIS A 135 14.58 -5.41 6.58
C HIS A 135 14.91 -5.79 8.02
N TRP A 136 15.47 -6.98 8.25
CA TRP A 136 15.85 -7.41 9.58
C TRP A 136 16.92 -6.49 10.19
N GLN A 137 17.95 -6.14 9.44
CA GLN A 137 19.03 -5.29 9.93
C GLN A 137 18.56 -3.85 10.21
N ASN A 138 17.59 -3.35 9.44
CA ASN A 138 17.14 -1.97 9.51
C ASN A 138 15.96 -1.75 10.48
N TYR A 139 15.06 -2.72 10.62
CA TYR A 139 13.76 -2.52 11.28
C TYR A 139 13.41 -3.57 12.34
N LYS A 140 14.34 -4.48 12.72
CA LYS A 140 14.03 -5.53 13.72
C LYS A 140 13.43 -5.01 15.03
N ASP A 141 13.81 -3.80 15.45
CA ASP A 141 13.37 -3.21 16.71
C ASP A 141 11.96 -2.58 16.61
N ASP A 142 11.49 -2.31 15.38
CA ASP A 142 10.16 -1.75 15.08
C ASP A 142 9.17 -2.80 14.52
N MET A 143 9.59 -4.07 14.40
CA MET A 143 8.76 -5.17 13.89
C MET A 143 8.16 -6.01 15.01
N TYR A 144 6.95 -6.51 14.80
CA TYR A 144 6.34 -7.49 15.70
C TYR A 144 6.91 -8.90 15.45
N GLU A 145 7.47 -9.54 16.47
CA GLU A 145 7.86 -10.94 16.44
C GLU A 145 6.67 -11.85 16.78
N VAL A 146 6.41 -12.86 15.95
CA VAL A 146 5.35 -13.85 16.18
C VAL A 146 5.99 -15.21 16.42
N ARG A 147 5.69 -15.85 17.56
CA ARG A 147 6.15 -17.19 17.90
C ARG A 147 5.00 -18.19 17.86
N GLY A 148 5.29 -19.38 17.33
CA GLY A 148 4.35 -20.50 17.34
C GLY A 148 4.08 -20.99 18.76
N ARG A 149 2.86 -21.49 19.02
CA ARG A 149 2.51 -22.13 20.30
C ARG A 149 3.43 -23.35 20.50
N GLY A 150 4.31 -23.30 21.51
CA GLY A 150 5.24 -24.38 21.85
C GLY A 150 6.70 -24.13 21.44
N ALA A 151 7.02 -22.98 20.82
CA ALA A 151 8.40 -22.56 20.65
C ALA A 151 8.94 -22.01 21.98
N THR A 152 9.32 -22.92 22.89
CA THR A 152 10.20 -22.57 24.01
C THR A 152 11.52 -22.10 23.43
N GLY A 153 12.03 -20.96 23.93
CA GLY A 153 13.18 -20.26 23.37
C GLY A 153 14.53 -20.96 23.53
N GLU A 154 14.60 -22.28 23.34
CA GLU A 154 15.83 -23.03 23.17
C GLU A 154 16.08 -23.20 21.68
N THR A 155 16.89 -22.29 21.14
CA THR A 155 17.57 -22.53 19.86
C THR A 155 18.78 -23.40 20.16
N ASP A 156 18.57 -24.72 20.23
CA ASP A 156 19.67 -25.66 20.08
C ASP A 156 20.33 -25.37 18.72
N GLY A 157 21.64 -25.15 18.74
CA GLY A 157 22.45 -24.66 17.63
C GLY A 157 22.61 -25.64 16.48
N GLU A 158 21.52 -26.23 16.02
CA GLU A 158 21.48 -26.95 14.76
C GLU A 158 21.43 -25.92 13.61
N PRO A 159 22.39 -25.97 12.66
CA PRO A 159 22.35 -25.14 11.47
C PRO A 159 21.03 -25.40 10.77
N PHE A 160 20.13 -24.42 10.88
CA PHE A 160 18.80 -24.45 10.31
C PHE A 160 18.96 -24.68 8.81
N GLN A 161 18.59 -25.86 8.32
CA GLN A 161 18.38 -26.07 6.90
C GLN A 161 17.31 -25.07 6.49
N ASP A 162 17.78 -24.05 5.79
CA ASP A 162 17.08 -22.96 5.17
C ASP A 162 16.22 -23.51 4.03
N GLU A 163 15.19 -24.26 4.42
CA GLU A 163 14.15 -24.81 3.56
C GLU A 163 13.32 -23.63 2.99
N ASN A 164 13.86 -23.08 1.90
CA ASN A 164 13.22 -22.53 0.72
C ASN A 164 11.76 -22.08 0.88
N TYR A 165 11.59 -20.92 1.50
CA TYR A 165 10.48 -19.96 1.41
C TYR A 165 9.03 -20.50 1.29
N GLY A 166 8.51 -20.96 2.43
CA GLY A 166 7.07 -21.14 2.69
C GLY A 166 6.82 -22.08 3.86
#